data_AF-A0A8S3JIW1-F1
#
_entry.id   AF-A0A8S3JIW1-F1
#
_cell.length_a   1.000
_cell.length_b   1.000
_cell.length_c   1.000
_cell.angle_alpha   90.00
_cell.angle_beta   90.00
_cell.angle_gamma   90.00
#
_symmetry.space_group_name_H-M   'P 1'
#
loop_
_entity.id
_entity.type
_entity.pdbx_description
1 polymer ?
#
loop_
_entity_poly.entity_id
_entity_poly.type
_entity_poly.pdbx_seq_one_letter_code
_entity_poly.pdbx_strand_id
1 'polypeptide(L)'
;MINQLLLDEIFRSKHPRKITYSYHNDSRTIHSRIDLFFGSKIIKQNTTEIYYLPVGLSDHDSIVLKLNIPSNNDKEFHRWICNPMMITRNTFTEQFQLIWNAFLKTADFDSTEWWNDFKTSLIFLLQEEERHYNDECRYELRQLQCEYRFRATNPTENDMIQLDIIRKEIYGILEKKISNNVLGQQ
;
A
#
# COMPACT_ATOMS: atom_id res chain seq x y z
N MET A 1 -18.91 -10.40 -26.17
CA MET A 1 -18.45 -10.87 -24.85
C MET A 1 -18.46 -9.75 -23.80
N ILE A 2 -17.81 -8.60 -24.00
CA ILE A 2 -17.78 -7.50 -23.00
C ILE A 2 -19.15 -6.83 -22.79
N ASN A 3 -19.93 -6.62 -23.85
CA ASN A 3 -21.29 -6.08 -23.74
C ASN A 3 -22.26 -6.96 -22.93
N GLN A 4 -21.95 -8.25 -22.76
CA GLN A 4 -22.74 -9.16 -21.92
C GLN A 4 -22.40 -9.03 -20.43
N LEU A 5 -21.20 -8.52 -20.10
CA LEU A 5 -20.71 -8.34 -18.73
C LEU A 5 -21.05 -6.97 -18.15
N LEU A 6 -21.71 -6.09 -18.93
CA LEU A 6 -22.05 -4.71 -18.52
C LEU A 6 -20.85 -3.90 -18.01
N LEU A 7 -19.66 -4.16 -18.59
CA LEU A 7 -18.43 -3.44 -18.29
C LEU A 7 -18.13 -2.44 -19.40
N ASP A 8 -17.74 -1.23 -19.00
CA ASP A 8 -17.28 -0.19 -19.90
C ASP A 8 -15.75 -0.16 -19.90
N GLU A 9 -15.18 0.07 -21.08
CA GLU A 9 -13.76 0.42 -21.18
C GLU A 9 -13.60 1.87 -20.70
N ILE A 10 -12.82 2.06 -19.63
CA ILE A 10 -12.80 3.31 -18.87
C ILE A 10 -12.08 4.43 -19.62
N PHE A 11 -11.00 4.10 -20.34
CA PHE A 11 -10.19 5.10 -21.03
C PHE A 11 -10.94 5.77 -22.18
N ARG A 12 -11.57 4.99 -23.06
CA ARG A 12 -12.41 5.43 -24.18
C ARG A 12 -13.68 6.11 -23.71
N SER A 13 -14.21 5.71 -22.55
CA SER A 13 -15.32 6.45 -21.94
C SER A 13 -14.95 7.90 -21.62
N LYS A 14 -13.71 8.16 -21.17
CA LYS A 14 -13.20 9.51 -20.86
C LYS A 14 -12.56 10.22 -22.06
N HIS A 15 -11.93 9.47 -22.95
CA HIS A 15 -11.12 9.96 -24.06
C HIS A 15 -11.46 9.22 -25.36
N PRO A 16 -12.69 9.34 -25.88
CA PRO A 16 -13.18 8.50 -26.97
C PRO A 16 -12.34 8.61 -28.24
N ARG A 17 -11.80 9.80 -28.53
CA ARG A 17 -11.04 10.11 -29.75
C ARG A 17 -9.52 10.15 -29.54
N LYS A 18 -9.03 10.00 -28.31
CA LYS A 18 -7.58 10.11 -28.05
C LYS A 18 -6.88 8.85 -28.53
N ILE A 19 -5.89 9.00 -29.41
CA ILE A 19 -5.00 7.91 -29.78
C ILE A 19 -3.96 7.79 -28.67
N THR A 20 -3.77 6.58 -28.17
CA THR A 20 -2.80 6.25 -27.14
C THR A 20 -2.39 4.81 -27.35
N TYR A 21 -1.16 4.50 -26.95
CA TYR A 21 -0.58 3.17 -27.01
C TYR A 21 -0.18 2.77 -25.60
N SER A 22 -0.02 1.48 -25.39
CA SER A 22 0.46 0.92 -24.14
C SER A 22 1.56 -0.11 -24.34
N TYR A 23 1.78 -0.54 -25.57
CA TYR A 23 2.81 -1.49 -25.96
C TYR A 23 3.53 -0.98 -27.20
N HIS A 24 4.83 -1.22 -27.23
CA HIS A 24 5.76 -0.82 -28.27
C HIS A 24 6.69 -1.99 -28.55
N ASN A 25 6.88 -2.37 -29.82
CA ASN A 25 7.95 -3.33 -30.13
C ASN A 25 9.33 -2.68 -29.91
N ASP A 26 10.39 -3.50 -29.87
CA ASP A 26 11.76 -3.05 -29.60
C ASP A 26 12.23 -1.89 -30.50
N SER A 27 11.87 -1.95 -31.78
CA SER A 27 12.21 -0.93 -32.77
C SER A 27 11.30 0.31 -32.72
N ARG A 28 10.28 0.31 -31.86
CA ARG A 28 9.24 1.36 -31.72
C ARG A 28 8.57 1.75 -33.04
N THR A 29 8.40 0.78 -33.93
CA THR A 29 7.72 0.95 -35.23
C THR A 29 6.28 0.44 -35.19
N ILE A 30 5.99 -0.48 -34.28
CA ILE A 30 4.67 -1.06 -34.06
C ILE A 30 4.20 -0.62 -32.68
N HIS A 31 2.98 -0.10 -32.63
CA HIS A 31 2.35 0.36 -31.41
C HIS A 31 0.96 -0.24 -31.30
N SER A 32 0.61 -0.71 -30.11
CA SER A 32 -0.72 -1.21 -29.82
C SER A 32 -1.17 -0.74 -28.45
N ARG A 33 -2.47 -0.85 -28.18
CA ARG A 33 -3.05 -0.53 -26.87
C ARG A 33 -3.74 -1.76 -26.33
N ILE A 34 -2.98 -2.53 -25.56
CA ILE A 34 -3.37 -3.84 -25.05
C ILE A 34 -3.61 -3.85 -23.54
N ASP A 35 -3.12 -2.83 -22.84
CA ASP A 35 -3.36 -2.63 -21.40
C ASP A 35 -4.59 -1.76 -21.23
N LEU A 36 -5.66 -2.33 -20.68
CA LEU A 36 -7.00 -1.75 -20.64
C LEU A 36 -7.63 -1.90 -19.26
N PHE A 37 -8.30 -0.85 -18.78
CA PHE A 37 -9.20 -0.95 -17.63
C PHE A 37 -10.64 -1.08 -18.12
N PHE A 38 -11.26 -2.22 -17.79
CA PHE A 38 -12.70 -2.41 -17.87
C PHE A 38 -13.29 -2.28 -16.47
N GLY A 39 -14.38 -1.54 -16.34
CA GLY A 39 -15.01 -1.30 -15.05
C GLY A 39 -16.52 -1.19 -15.15
N SER A 40 -17.18 -1.42 -14.02
CA SER A 40 -18.62 -1.20 -13.91
C SER A 40 -18.95 0.29 -14.04
N LYS A 41 -20.25 0.59 -14.19
CA LYS A 41 -20.74 1.97 -14.20
C LYS A 41 -20.28 2.78 -12.98
N ILE A 42 -20.16 2.14 -11.82
CA ILE A 42 -19.70 2.77 -10.57
C ILE A 42 -18.23 3.16 -10.69
N ILE A 43 -17.36 2.24 -11.14
CA ILE A 43 -15.93 2.54 -11.36
C ILE A 43 -15.77 3.69 -12.35
N LYS A 44 -16.53 3.66 -13.46
CA LYS A 44 -16.53 4.75 -14.46
C LYS A 44 -16.94 6.10 -13.87
N GLN A 45 -17.98 6.13 -13.05
CA GLN A 45 -18.46 7.35 -12.40
C GLN A 45 -17.43 7.90 -11.41
N ASN A 46 -16.77 7.03 -10.66
CA ASN A 46 -15.78 7.39 -9.66
C ASN A 46 -14.38 7.66 -10.25
N THR A 47 -14.17 7.38 -11.53
CA THR A 47 -12.89 7.67 -12.20
C THR A 47 -12.71 9.18 -12.36
N THR A 48 -11.68 9.72 -11.70
CA THR A 48 -11.29 11.13 -11.82
C THR A 48 -10.35 11.32 -13.01
N GLU A 49 -9.35 10.45 -13.15
CA GLU A 49 -8.36 10.50 -14.23
C GLU A 49 -8.00 9.10 -14.72
N ILE A 50 -7.66 8.98 -15.99
CA ILE A 50 -7.05 7.78 -16.56
C ILE A 50 -6.09 8.17 -17.68
N TYR A 51 -4.84 7.70 -17.62
CA TYR A 51 -3.81 8.06 -18.60
C TYR A 51 -2.70 7.01 -18.68
N TYR A 52 -1.93 7.06 -19.77
CA TYR A 52 -0.75 6.21 -19.98
C TYR A 52 0.52 7.05 -19.71
N LEU A 53 1.50 6.43 -19.06
CA LEU A 53 2.82 7.00 -18.78
C LEU A 53 3.90 6.13 -19.42
N PRO A 54 4.81 6.72 -20.20
CA PRO A 54 5.91 5.97 -20.78
C PRO A 54 6.83 5.42 -19.70
N VAL A 55 7.21 4.15 -19.84
CA VAL A 55 8.14 3.47 -18.92
C VAL A 55 9.39 3.05 -19.69
N GLY A 56 10.57 3.39 -19.16
CA GLY A 56 11.84 3.07 -19.81
C GLY A 56 12.37 1.65 -19.54
N LEU A 57 11.71 0.91 -18.65
CA LEU A 57 12.14 -0.42 -18.17
C LEU A 57 11.32 -1.58 -18.76
N SER A 58 10.43 -1.28 -19.71
CA SER A 58 9.57 -2.26 -20.37
C SER A 58 9.18 -1.76 -21.75
N ASP A 59 8.82 -2.70 -22.62
CA ASP A 59 8.07 -2.52 -23.86
C ASP A 59 6.62 -2.04 -23.65
N HIS A 60 6.16 -1.96 -22.41
CA HIS A 60 4.85 -1.44 -22.01
C HIS A 60 4.91 -0.09 -21.29
N ASP A 61 3.99 0.81 -21.66
CA ASP A 61 3.66 2.02 -20.90
C ASP A 61 2.75 1.65 -19.71
N SER A 62 2.96 2.32 -18.58
CA SER A 62 2.07 2.17 -17.41
C SER A 62 0.73 2.83 -17.64
N ILE A 63 -0.36 2.11 -17.36
CA ILE A 63 -1.72 2.69 -17.31
C ILE A 63 -2.08 3.08 -15.88
N VAL A 64 -2.42 4.34 -15.67
CA VAL A 64 -2.77 4.90 -14.37
C VAL A 64 -4.26 5.21 -14.33
N LEU A 65 -4.96 4.69 -13.33
CA LEU A 65 -6.37 4.97 -13.05
C LEU A 65 -6.48 5.63 -11.67
N LYS A 66 -7.05 6.84 -11.61
CA LYS A 66 -7.36 7.51 -10.35
C LYS A 66 -8.86 7.43 -10.08
N LEU A 67 -9.21 6.98 -8.88
CA LEU A 67 -10.59 6.81 -8.43
C LEU A 67 -10.84 7.70 -7.22
N ASN A 68 -12.00 8.36 -7.19
CA ASN A 68 -12.57 8.91 -5.97
C ASN A 68 -13.43 7.82 -5.32
N ILE A 69 -12.90 7.16 -4.30
CA ILE A 69 -13.62 6.12 -3.57
C ILE A 69 -14.26 6.80 -2.35
N PRO A 70 -15.60 6.87 -2.27
CA PRO A 70 -16.26 7.37 -1.07
C PRO A 70 -15.81 6.54 0.12
N SER A 71 -15.52 7.19 1.25
CA SER A 71 -15.22 6.53 2.51
C SER A 71 -16.47 5.79 3.01
N ASN A 72 -16.71 4.59 2.49
CA ASN A 72 -17.70 3.67 3.03
C ASN A 72 -17.01 2.86 4.13
N ASN A 73 -17.37 3.15 5.38
CA ASN A 73 -16.85 2.48 6.57
C ASN A 73 -17.35 1.04 6.75
N ASP A 74 -18.28 0.56 5.91
CA ASP A 74 -19.10 -0.62 6.24
C ASP A 74 -18.99 -1.81 5.27
N LYS A 75 -17.99 -1.84 4.39
CA LYS A 75 -17.72 -3.05 3.61
C LYS A 75 -16.36 -3.57 3.98
N GLU A 76 -16.33 -4.84 4.37
CA GLU A 76 -15.12 -5.67 4.48
C GLU A 76 -14.37 -5.60 3.15
N PHE A 77 -13.58 -4.55 2.97
CA PHE A 77 -12.69 -4.43 1.83
C PHE A 77 -11.69 -5.57 1.94
N HIS A 78 -11.49 -6.26 0.82
CA HIS A 78 -10.51 -7.33 0.69
C HIS A 78 -9.23 -6.97 1.45
N ARG A 79 -8.91 -7.83 2.40
CA ARG A 79 -7.84 -7.69 3.37
C ARG A 79 -6.53 -7.44 2.62
N TRP A 80 -6.03 -6.21 2.67
CA TRP A 80 -4.68 -5.92 2.20
C TRP A 80 -3.72 -6.66 3.12
N ILE A 81 -2.95 -7.60 2.55
CA ILE A 81 -1.98 -8.42 3.29
C ILE A 81 -0.82 -7.55 3.81
N CYS A 82 -0.55 -6.42 3.15
CA CYS A 82 0.48 -5.47 3.56
C CYS A 82 -0.13 -4.34 4.39
N ASN A 83 0.41 -4.11 5.60
CA ASN A 83 0.06 -2.97 6.43
C ASN A 83 0.56 -1.66 5.77
N PRO A 84 -0.35 -0.77 5.31
CA PRO A 84 0.04 0.46 4.62
C PRO A 84 0.91 1.39 5.47
N MET A 85 0.81 1.31 6.80
CA MET A 85 1.62 2.13 7.69
C MET A 85 3.12 1.83 7.54
N MET A 86 3.50 0.60 7.16
CA MET A 86 4.91 0.24 7.00
C MET A 86 5.55 1.03 5.87
N ILE A 87 4.82 1.21 4.76
CA ILE A 87 5.30 1.92 3.58
C ILE A 87 5.47 3.43 3.88
N THR A 88 4.72 3.97 4.83
CA THR A 88 4.81 5.38 5.24
C THR A 88 5.93 5.66 6.25
N ARG A 89 6.62 4.65 6.77
CA ARG A 89 7.74 4.85 7.70
C ARG A 89 8.96 5.38 6.95
N ASN A 90 9.67 6.32 7.57
CA ASN A 90 10.89 6.89 7.00
C ASN A 90 11.98 5.82 6.84
N THR A 91 12.13 4.94 7.84
CA THR A 91 13.07 3.81 7.83
C THR A 91 12.85 2.90 6.62
N PHE A 92 11.58 2.54 6.35
CA PHE A 92 11.21 1.79 5.15
C PHE A 92 11.57 2.55 3.88
N THR A 93 11.19 3.83 3.78
CA THR A 93 11.37 4.63 2.56
C THR A 93 12.85 4.80 2.20
N GLU A 94 13.70 5.03 3.19
CA GLU A 94 15.15 5.17 3.01
C GLU A 94 15.78 3.84 2.54
N GLN A 95 15.46 2.72 3.20
CA GLN A 95 15.96 1.41 2.81
C GLN A 95 15.45 0.97 1.44
N PHE A 96 14.18 1.23 1.15
CA PHE A 96 13.60 0.97 -0.15
C PHE A 96 14.36 1.69 -1.26
N GLN A 97 14.67 2.98 -1.07
CA GLN A 97 15.44 3.75 -2.05
C GLN A 97 16.84 3.18 -2.27
N LEU A 98 17.51 2.73 -1.20
CA LEU A 98 18.82 2.10 -1.31
C LEU A 98 18.77 0.80 -2.12
N ILE A 99 17.83 -0.09 -1.78
CA ILE A 99 17.63 -1.36 -2.49
C ILE A 99 17.28 -1.09 -3.96
N TRP A 100 16.30 -0.22 -4.21
CA TRP A 100 15.87 0.14 -5.56
C TRP A 100 17.02 0.70 -6.42
N ASN A 101 17.78 1.64 -5.88
CA ASN A 101 18.92 2.23 -6.59
C ASN A 101 20.04 1.22 -6.84
N ALA A 102 20.24 0.23 -5.97
CA ALA A 102 21.18 -0.86 -6.19
C ALA A 102 20.69 -1.75 -7.35
N PHE A 103 19.43 -2.17 -7.33
CA PHE A 103 18.82 -2.96 -8.40
C PHE A 103 18.91 -2.25 -9.75
N LEU A 104 18.61 -0.94 -9.82
CA LEU A 104 18.70 -0.19 -11.07
C LEU A 104 20.10 -0.19 -11.71
N LYS A 105 21.15 -0.40 -10.92
CA LYS A 105 22.54 -0.43 -11.42
C LYS A 105 23.00 -1.81 -11.86
N THR A 106 22.40 -2.87 -11.32
CA THR A 106 22.91 -4.25 -11.48
C THR A 106 21.93 -5.19 -12.13
N ALA A 107 20.66 -4.81 -12.27
CA ALA A 107 19.63 -5.64 -12.86
C ALA A 107 19.91 -5.86 -14.36
N ASP A 108 19.83 -7.13 -14.76
CA ASP A 108 19.67 -7.50 -16.16
C ASP A 108 18.19 -7.35 -16.54
N PHE A 109 17.84 -6.21 -17.13
CA PHE A 109 16.46 -5.90 -17.49
C PHE A 109 15.93 -6.73 -18.67
N ASP A 110 16.80 -7.45 -19.38
CA ASP A 110 16.40 -8.35 -20.47
C ASP A 110 15.86 -9.68 -19.93
N SER A 111 16.13 -10.00 -18.65
CA SER A 111 15.57 -11.14 -17.94
C SER A 111 14.28 -10.77 -17.18
N THR A 112 13.40 -11.74 -16.90
CA THR A 112 12.29 -11.53 -15.94
C THR A 112 12.69 -11.80 -14.49
N GLU A 113 13.89 -12.36 -14.26
CA GLU A 113 14.36 -12.78 -12.94
C GLU A 113 14.61 -11.59 -12.01
N TRP A 114 15.13 -10.46 -12.55
CA TRP A 114 15.41 -9.27 -11.75
C TRP A 114 14.18 -8.78 -10.99
N TRP A 115 13.00 -8.89 -11.58
CA TRP A 115 11.75 -8.47 -10.96
C TRP A 115 11.34 -9.40 -9.82
N ASN A 116 11.59 -10.70 -9.97
CA ASN A 116 11.34 -11.68 -8.91
C ASN A 116 12.29 -11.48 -7.73
N ASP A 117 13.56 -11.21 -8.01
CA ASP A 117 14.57 -10.91 -6.99
C ASP A 117 14.22 -9.63 -6.24
N PHE A 118 13.87 -8.57 -6.97
CA PHE A 118 13.45 -7.30 -6.36
C PHE A 118 12.21 -7.46 -5.47
N LYS A 119 11.17 -8.15 -5.95
CA LYS A 119 9.97 -8.45 -5.14
C LYS A 119 10.33 -9.20 -3.87
N THR A 120 11.26 -10.15 -3.95
CA THR A 120 11.73 -10.92 -2.80
C THR A 120 12.41 -10.01 -1.77
N SER A 121 13.32 -9.13 -2.21
CA SER A 121 13.94 -8.12 -1.34
C SER A 121 12.92 -7.18 -0.71
N LEU A 122 11.89 -6.75 -1.47
CA LEU A 122 10.83 -5.89 -0.96
C LEU A 122 10.00 -6.57 0.13
N ILE A 123 9.67 -7.85 -0.05
CA ILE A 123 8.95 -8.65 0.96
C ILE A 123 9.78 -8.74 2.24
N PHE A 124 11.09 -9.01 2.14
CA PHE A 124 11.97 -9.05 3.30
C PHE A 124 12.02 -7.72 4.05
N LEU A 125 12.15 -6.60 3.33
CA LEU A 125 12.14 -5.27 3.92
C LEU A 125 10.82 -4.97 4.66
N LEU A 126 9.68 -5.29 4.04
CA LEU A 126 8.37 -5.11 4.68
C LEU A 126 8.24 -5.94 5.96
N GLN A 127 8.67 -7.20 5.93
CA GLN A 127 8.65 -8.06 7.11
C GLN A 127 9.58 -7.57 8.22
N GLU A 128 10.73 -7.00 7.87
CA GLU A 128 11.68 -6.43 8.82
C GLU A 128 11.11 -5.19 9.50
N GLU A 129 10.55 -4.25 8.73
CA GLU A 129 9.89 -3.06 9.27
C GLU A 129 8.69 -3.41 10.14
N GLU A 130 7.91 -4.42 9.75
CA GLU A 130 6.81 -4.91 10.58
C GLU A 130 7.31 -5.50 11.91
N ARG A 131 8.43 -6.24 11.90
CA ARG A 131 9.05 -6.73 13.15
C ARG A 131 9.48 -5.58 14.04
N HIS A 132 10.20 -4.60 13.48
CA HIS A 132 10.65 -3.41 14.23
C HIS A 132 9.48 -2.63 14.83
N TYR A 133 8.46 -2.33 14.04
CA TYR A 133 7.25 -1.66 14.53
C TYR A 133 6.57 -2.44 15.66
N ASN A 134 6.48 -3.76 15.53
CA ASN A 134 5.90 -4.60 16.57
C ASN A 134 6.73 -4.60 17.86
N ASP A 135 8.07 -4.53 17.74
CA ASP A 135 8.97 -4.40 18.87
C ASP A 135 8.88 -3.04 19.57
N GLU A 136 8.82 -1.94 18.80
CA GLU A 136 8.55 -0.59 19.31
C GLU A 136 7.25 -0.57 20.12
N CYS A 137 6.15 -1.06 19.53
CA CYS A 137 4.85 -1.12 20.20
C CYS A 137 4.88 -2.01 21.45
N ARG A 138 5.63 -3.13 21.43
CA ARG A 138 5.79 -4.01 22.61
C ARG A 138 6.59 -3.31 23.71
N TYR A 139 7.63 -2.57 23.35
CA TYR A 139 8.45 -1.85 24.29
C TYR A 139 7.66 -0.72 24.95
N GLU A 140 6.99 0.13 24.16
CA GLU A 140 6.15 1.22 24.65
C GLU A 140 5.03 0.73 25.58
N LEU A 141 4.32 -0.33 25.17
CA LEU A 141 3.29 -0.95 25.98
C LEU A 141 3.83 -1.43 27.34
N ARG A 142 5.03 -2.02 27.36
CA ARG A 142 5.67 -2.47 28.61
C ARG A 142 6.03 -1.29 29.52
N GLN A 143 6.56 -0.21 28.97
CA GLN A 143 6.90 0.99 29.75
C GLN A 143 5.64 1.59 30.39
N LEU A 144 4.57 1.79 29.60
CA LEU A 144 3.30 2.32 30.08
C LEU A 144 2.67 1.40 31.14
N GLN A 145 2.73 0.08 30.97
CA GLN A 145 2.22 -0.87 31.98
C GLN A 145 3.03 -0.83 33.28
N CYS A 146 4.36 -0.70 33.21
CA CYS A 146 5.21 -0.54 34.39
C CYS A 146 4.89 0.77 35.12
N GLU A 147 4.78 1.88 34.40
CA GLU A 147 4.43 3.18 34.96
C GLU A 147 3.04 3.17 35.60
N TYR A 148 2.05 2.58 34.92
CA TYR A 148 0.70 2.41 35.45
C TYR A 148 0.72 1.66 36.79
N ARG A 149 1.43 0.51 36.85
CA ARG A 149 1.53 -0.29 38.08
C ARG A 149 2.20 0.47 39.22
N PHE A 150 3.27 1.20 38.91
CA PHE A 150 3.99 1.99 39.89
C PHE A 150 3.08 3.07 40.49
N ARG A 151 2.40 3.85 39.66
CA ARG A 151 1.51 4.95 40.09
C ARG A 151 0.22 4.47 40.76
N ALA A 152 -0.29 3.30 40.39
CA ALA A 152 -1.50 2.71 40.98
C ALA A 152 -1.28 2.20 42.41
N THR A 153 -0.03 2.11 42.88
CA THR A 153 0.30 1.68 44.23
C THR A 153 0.18 2.88 45.18
N ASN A 154 -1.00 3.09 45.76
CA ASN A 154 -1.40 4.25 46.59
C ASN A 154 -1.45 5.59 45.83
N PRO A 155 -2.41 5.75 44.90
CA PRO A 155 -2.46 6.90 44.01
C PRO A 155 -2.87 8.19 44.73
N THR A 156 -2.20 9.29 44.38
CA THR A 156 -2.67 10.65 44.69
C THR A 156 -3.77 11.07 43.70
N GLU A 157 -4.46 12.18 43.99
CA GLU A 157 -5.47 12.75 43.07
C GLU A 157 -4.86 13.13 41.70
N ASN A 158 -3.59 13.56 41.67
CA ASN A 158 -2.84 13.80 40.45
C ASN A 158 -2.49 12.50 39.71
N ASP A 159 -2.17 11.42 40.44
CA ASP A 159 -1.91 10.11 39.82
C ASP A 159 -3.16 9.54 39.17
N MET A 160 -4.36 9.80 39.70
CA MET A 160 -5.61 9.36 39.08
C MET A 160 -5.81 9.94 37.67
N ILE A 161 -5.44 11.21 37.46
CA ILE A 161 -5.47 11.85 36.14
C ILE A 161 -4.45 11.20 35.20
N GLN A 162 -3.22 10.98 35.69
CA GLN A 162 -2.15 10.36 34.89
C GLN A 162 -2.46 8.90 34.53
N LEU A 163 -3.07 8.14 35.43
CA LEU A 163 -3.50 6.77 35.17
C LEU A 163 -4.54 6.68 34.06
N ASP A 164 -5.47 7.65 33.96
CA ASP A 164 -6.44 7.67 32.85
C ASP A 164 -5.77 8.01 31.50
N ILE A 165 -4.77 8.90 31.48
CA ILE A 165 -3.96 9.19 30.30
C ILE A 165 -3.22 7.93 29.84
N ILE A 166 -2.45 7.32 30.74
CA ILE A 166 -1.68 6.08 30.46
C ILE A 166 -2.62 4.97 29.98
N ARG A 167 -3.80 4.83 30.60
CA ARG A 167 -4.79 3.84 30.19
C ARG A 167 -5.27 4.07 28.75
N LYS A 168 -5.56 5.32 28.37
CA LYS A 168 -5.95 5.68 27.00
C LYS A 168 -4.83 5.38 26.00
N GLU A 169 -3.58 5.67 26.35
CA GLU A 169 -2.42 5.37 25.50
C GLU A 169 -2.23 3.86 25.30
N ILE A 170 -2.34 3.06 26.38
CA ILE A 170 -2.32 1.60 26.32
C ILE A 170 -3.41 1.08 25.38
N TYR A 171 -4.65 1.57 25.51
CA TYR A 171 -5.74 1.17 24.61
C TYR A 171 -5.46 1.57 23.16
N GLY A 172 -4.92 2.76 22.91
CA GLY A 172 -4.56 3.20 21.56
C GLY A 172 -3.51 2.28 20.90
N ILE A 173 -2.51 1.81 21.65
CA ILE A 173 -1.51 0.85 21.13
C ILE A 173 -2.16 -0.51 20.85
N LEU A 174 -3.06 -0.97 21.72
CA LEU A 174 -3.76 -2.24 21.55
C LEU A 174 -4.71 -2.21 20.35
N GLU A 175 -5.46 -1.13 20.13
CA GLU A 175 -6.34 -0.96 18.97
C GLU A 175 -5.57 -0.94 17.64
N LYS A 176 -4.41 -0.25 17.61
CA LYS A 176 -3.50 -0.29 16.46
C LYS A 176 -3.04 -1.73 16.17
N LYS A 177 -2.73 -2.51 17.20
CA LYS A 177 -2.34 -3.92 17.06
C LYS A 177 -3.49 -4.84 16.63
N ILE A 178 -4.70 -4.64 17.15
CA ILE A 178 -5.88 -5.43 16.77
C ILE A 178 -6.23 -5.17 15.31
N SER A 179 -6.20 -3.90 14.89
CA SER A 179 -6.38 -3.51 13.49
C SER A 179 -5.35 -4.17 12.56
N ASN A 180 -4.14 -4.46 13.06
CA ASN A 180 -3.10 -5.17 12.32
C ASN A 180 -3.23 -6.71 12.40
N ASN A 181 -3.63 -7.29 13.53
CA ASN A 181 -3.72 -8.76 13.73
C ASN A 181 -4.99 -9.39 13.15
N VAL A 182 -6.09 -8.64 13.08
CA VAL A 182 -7.30 -9.08 12.35
C VAL A 182 -6.99 -9.22 10.86
N LEU A 183 -5.86 -8.71 10.35
CA LEU A 183 -5.37 -8.91 8.98
C LEU A 183 -4.50 -10.18 8.81
N GLY A 184 -4.14 -10.90 9.89
CA GLY A 184 -3.19 -12.03 9.84
C GLY A 184 -3.76 -13.41 10.20
N GLN A 185 -5.02 -13.48 10.64
CA GLN A 185 -5.68 -14.75 10.99
C GLN A 185 -6.97 -14.89 10.17
N GLN A 186 -6.88 -15.57 9.03
CA GLN A 186 -7.94 -16.35 8.35
C GLN A 186 -7.42 -16.77 6.98
#